data_AF-A0A355SH21-F1
#
_entry.id   AF-A0A355SH21-F1
#
_cell.length_a   1.000
_cell.length_b   1.000
_cell.length_c   1.000
_cell.angle_alpha   90.00
_cell.angle_beta   90.00
_cell.angle_gamma   90.00
#
_symmetry.space_group_name_H-M   'P 1'
#
loop_
_entity.id
_entity.type
_entity.pdbx_description
1 polymer ?
#
loop_
_entity_poly.entity_id
_entity_poly.type
_entity_poly.pdbx_seq_one_letter_code
_entity_poly.pdbx_strand_id
1 'polypeptide(L)'
;GWIDEPTIELSQLLMKECDKILATGGPGLVKAAYSSGKPAIGVGPGNTPAIIDETAHIKMAVNSILLSKTFDNGVICASEQSVIVMDKVYDEVKDEFRERGAYFLKGNEIDKVRKIILINGSVNAKIVGQSAYKIAKMAGIEVPESSKVLIGEVESVELDEPFSHEKLSPILAMYKVKSFDEALEKAARLIELGGFGHTSVLYTNQVVSKDRIKKFSQVMKTGRTIINMPSSQGAIGDIYNFKLEPSLTLGCGSWGGNSVSENVGVKHLLNIKSVAERRENMLWFRVPEKIYFKFGCLATALNELKDMGKKRAFVVTDKGLFELGYADLVTNVLSERGLECEVFFDVEPDPTLLSAKKGAMEMQEFKPDVIIAIGGGSAMDAAKIMWVLYEHPEVKFEDLAIRFMDIRKRVYRFPRMGDKAMMVAIPTTSGTGSEVTPFAVITDEKNGMKYPLADYELTPDMAIVDAELMIKMPKGLTAASGIDALVHALEAYVSVLASEYTNGLALEAARLVFKYLPQAYNEGTVNVKAREKMAHAST
;
A
#
# COMPACT_ATOMS: atom_id res chain seq x y z
N GLY A 1 -6.72 -2.14 -44.17
CA GLY A 1 -6.21 -1.49 -45.39
C GLY A 1 -5.12 -0.50 -45.01
N TRP A 2 -4.36 -0.02 -45.99
CA TRP A 2 -3.43 1.11 -45.85
C TRP A 2 -3.85 2.24 -46.80
N ILE A 3 -3.28 3.44 -46.62
CA ILE A 3 -3.48 4.58 -47.54
C ILE A 3 -2.28 4.59 -48.50
N ASP A 4 -2.51 4.39 -49.79
CA ASP A 4 -1.43 4.35 -50.79
C ASP A 4 -0.73 5.71 -50.96
N GLU A 5 -1.49 6.80 -50.93
CA GLU A 5 -1.01 8.18 -51.06
C GLU A 5 -1.34 8.97 -49.79
N PRO A 6 -0.50 8.92 -48.74
CA PRO A 6 -0.80 9.53 -47.46
C PRO A 6 -0.79 11.06 -47.54
N THR A 7 -1.91 11.67 -47.20
CA THR A 7 -2.02 13.13 -46.99
C THR A 7 -2.42 13.44 -45.55
N ILE A 8 -2.25 14.70 -45.13
CA ILE A 8 -2.66 15.16 -43.80
C ILE A 8 -4.18 15.03 -43.66
N GLU A 9 -4.93 15.39 -44.71
CA GLU A 9 -6.39 15.35 -44.75
C GLU A 9 -6.91 13.91 -44.61
N LEU A 10 -6.32 12.96 -45.33
CA LEU A 10 -6.69 11.54 -45.24
C LEU A 10 -6.35 10.95 -43.87
N SER A 11 -5.21 11.32 -43.30
CA SER A 11 -4.82 10.89 -41.95
C SER A 11 -5.79 11.41 -40.90
N GLN A 12 -6.19 12.68 -40.99
CA GLN A 12 -7.19 13.28 -40.09
C GLN A 12 -8.57 12.64 -40.24
N LEU A 13 -9.00 12.32 -41.46
CA LEU A 13 -10.25 11.62 -41.70
C LEU A 13 -10.22 10.22 -41.07
N LEU A 14 -9.16 9.44 -41.31
CA LEU A 14 -9.00 8.11 -40.72
C LEU A 14 -9.05 8.14 -39.18
N MET A 15 -8.34 9.09 -38.56
CA MET A 15 -8.34 9.26 -37.11
C MET A 15 -9.75 9.55 -36.56
N LYS A 16 -10.59 10.28 -37.28
CA LYS A 16 -11.97 10.60 -36.87
C LYS A 16 -12.95 9.44 -37.05
N GLU A 17 -12.71 8.56 -38.01
CA GLU A 17 -13.65 7.48 -38.34
C GLU A 17 -13.39 6.18 -37.55
N CYS A 18 -12.16 5.93 -37.11
CA CYS A 18 -11.83 4.68 -36.42
C CYS A 18 -12.36 4.56 -34.97
N ASP A 19 -12.36 3.35 -34.41
CA ASP A 19 -12.71 3.10 -33.01
C ASP A 19 -11.55 3.41 -32.04
N LYS A 20 -10.32 3.20 -32.50
CA LYS A 20 -9.11 3.36 -31.70
C LYS A 20 -7.90 3.67 -32.57
N ILE A 21 -7.07 4.61 -32.14
CA ILE A 21 -5.86 5.03 -32.86
C ILE A 21 -4.62 4.48 -32.16
N LEU A 22 -3.76 3.79 -32.91
CA LEU A 22 -2.37 3.52 -32.52
C LEU A 22 -1.46 4.54 -33.23
N ALA A 23 -1.06 5.59 -32.52
CA ALA A 23 -0.27 6.68 -33.07
C ALA A 23 1.23 6.47 -32.79
N THR A 24 1.92 5.77 -33.69
CA THR A 24 3.38 5.63 -33.67
C THR A 24 4.01 6.61 -34.65
N GLY A 25 4.56 7.72 -34.14
CA GLY A 25 5.17 8.76 -34.96
C GLY A 25 5.59 9.96 -34.13
N GLY A 26 5.96 11.06 -34.79
CA GLY A 26 6.44 12.26 -34.13
C GLY A 26 5.40 12.96 -33.24
N PRO A 27 5.82 13.90 -32.36
CA PRO A 27 4.94 14.55 -31.39
C PRO A 27 3.70 15.21 -31.99
N GLY A 28 3.80 15.78 -33.20
CA GLY A 28 2.67 16.39 -33.90
C GLY A 28 1.57 15.39 -34.28
N LEU A 29 1.94 14.20 -34.77
CA LEU A 29 1.00 13.13 -35.12
C LEU A 29 0.30 12.60 -33.87
N VAL A 30 1.07 12.36 -32.81
CA VAL A 30 0.54 11.85 -31.53
C VAL A 30 -0.43 12.86 -30.92
N LYS A 31 -0.08 14.15 -30.91
CA LYS A 31 -0.97 15.22 -30.46
C LYS A 31 -2.27 15.25 -31.29
N ALA A 32 -2.18 15.16 -32.61
CA ALA A 32 -3.35 15.09 -33.49
C ALA A 32 -4.24 13.87 -33.17
N ALA A 33 -3.66 12.70 -32.90
CA ALA A 33 -4.40 11.50 -32.51
C ALA A 33 -5.16 11.68 -31.19
N TYR A 34 -4.53 12.25 -30.16
CA TYR A 34 -5.22 12.56 -28.89
C TYR A 34 -6.24 13.70 -29.02
N SER A 35 -6.12 14.56 -30.03
CA SER A 35 -7.09 15.61 -30.34
C SER A 35 -8.18 15.19 -31.34
N SER A 36 -8.20 13.93 -31.79
CA SER A 36 -9.15 13.44 -32.79
C SER A 36 -10.58 13.25 -32.28
N GLY A 37 -10.77 13.21 -30.96
CA GLY A 37 -12.03 12.81 -30.31
C GLY A 37 -12.22 11.29 -30.18
N LYS A 38 -11.26 10.48 -30.61
CA LYS A 38 -11.26 9.02 -30.46
C LYS A 38 -10.25 8.56 -29.40
N PRO A 39 -10.48 7.39 -28.75
CA PRO A 39 -9.46 6.78 -27.89
C PRO A 39 -8.16 6.55 -28.66
N ALA A 40 -7.06 7.08 -28.13
CA ALA A 40 -5.74 6.96 -28.74
C ALA A 40 -4.73 6.32 -27.77
N ILE A 41 -3.83 5.53 -28.34
CA ILE A 41 -2.60 5.08 -27.71
C ILE A 41 -1.47 5.65 -28.55
N GLY A 42 -0.78 6.62 -27.99
CA GLY A 42 0.38 7.27 -28.61
C GLY A 42 1.71 6.82 -28.01
N VAL A 43 2.77 7.26 -28.67
CA VAL A 43 4.16 7.14 -28.22
C VAL A 43 4.75 8.53 -27.93
N GLY A 44 6.01 8.58 -27.51
CA GLY A 44 6.79 9.81 -27.40
C GLY A 44 8.16 9.68 -28.06
N PRO A 45 8.90 10.78 -28.22
CA PRO A 45 10.29 10.74 -28.69
C PRO A 45 11.23 10.06 -27.67
N GLY A 46 12.35 9.54 -28.15
CA GLY A 46 13.33 8.82 -27.33
C GLY A 46 14.69 9.52 -27.30
N ASN A 47 14.97 10.24 -26.22
CA ASN A 47 16.31 10.80 -25.96
C ASN A 47 17.12 9.95 -24.97
N THR A 48 17.37 8.68 -25.32
CA THR A 48 17.88 7.66 -24.40
C THR A 48 19.32 7.92 -23.93
N PRO A 49 19.57 8.20 -22.63
CA PRO A 49 20.92 8.25 -22.08
C PRO A 49 21.39 6.84 -21.66
N ALA A 50 22.68 6.58 -21.89
CA ALA A 50 23.36 5.38 -21.41
C ALA A 50 24.48 5.75 -20.42
N ILE A 51 24.34 5.41 -19.15
CA ILE A 51 25.40 5.59 -18.15
C ILE A 51 26.30 4.36 -18.16
N ILE A 52 27.62 4.55 -18.22
CA ILE A 52 28.63 3.50 -18.00
C ILE A 52 29.40 3.85 -16.74
N ASP A 53 29.25 3.02 -15.71
CA ASP A 53 29.97 3.21 -14.45
C ASP A 53 31.29 2.43 -14.39
N GLU A 54 32.12 2.74 -13.41
CA GLU A 54 33.46 2.15 -13.27
C GLU A 54 33.46 0.65 -12.94
N THR A 55 32.30 0.07 -12.64
CA THR A 55 32.15 -1.36 -12.34
C THR A 55 31.63 -2.15 -13.54
N ALA A 56 31.24 -1.47 -14.62
CA ALA A 56 30.64 -2.08 -15.79
C ALA A 56 31.62 -2.99 -16.55
N HIS A 57 31.08 -4.01 -17.22
CA HIS A 57 31.85 -4.76 -18.20
C HIS A 57 32.00 -3.92 -19.48
N ILE A 58 33.12 -3.21 -19.62
CA ILE A 58 33.33 -2.20 -20.67
C ILE A 58 33.11 -2.75 -22.10
N LYS A 59 33.73 -3.88 -22.44
CA LYS A 59 33.56 -4.48 -23.79
C LYS A 59 32.11 -4.81 -24.14
N MET A 60 31.36 -5.36 -23.19
CA MET A 60 29.95 -5.68 -23.35
C MET A 60 29.12 -4.39 -23.48
N ALA A 61 29.39 -3.38 -22.65
CA ALA A 61 28.68 -2.11 -22.68
C ALA A 61 28.86 -1.40 -24.03
N VAL A 62 30.10 -1.24 -24.49
CA VAL A 62 30.40 -0.61 -25.78
C VAL A 62 29.83 -1.42 -26.95
N ASN A 63 29.96 -2.75 -26.93
CA ASN A 63 29.37 -3.60 -27.96
C ASN A 63 27.84 -3.46 -28.02
N SER A 64 27.18 -3.39 -26.86
CA SER A 64 25.73 -3.25 -26.75
C SER A 64 25.26 -1.90 -27.31
N ILE A 65 25.93 -0.81 -26.93
CA ILE A 65 25.63 0.52 -27.45
C ILE A 65 25.82 0.57 -28.97
N LEU A 66 26.89 0.01 -29.51
CA LEU A 66 27.12 -0.01 -30.95
C LEU A 66 26.12 -0.90 -31.70
N LEU A 67 25.76 -2.05 -31.14
CA LEU A 67 24.75 -2.93 -31.71
C LEU A 67 23.38 -2.24 -31.79
N SER A 68 22.98 -1.58 -30.70
CA SER A 68 21.73 -0.83 -30.59
C SER A 68 21.73 0.38 -31.53
N LYS A 69 22.76 1.22 -31.44
CA LYS A 69 22.82 2.49 -32.18
C LYS A 69 22.98 2.33 -33.70
N THR A 70 23.64 1.27 -34.15
CA THR A 70 23.81 1.02 -35.60
C THR A 70 22.68 0.20 -36.20
N PHE A 71 21.81 -0.40 -35.37
CA PHE A 71 20.66 -1.15 -35.85
C PHE A 71 19.73 -0.24 -36.65
N ASP A 72 19.51 -0.62 -37.91
CA ASP A 72 18.77 0.17 -38.90
C ASP A 72 19.22 1.65 -38.95
N ASN A 73 20.54 1.87 -38.85
CA ASN A 73 21.16 3.20 -38.75
C ASN A 73 20.57 4.10 -37.64
N GLY A 74 20.10 3.53 -36.53
CA GLY A 74 19.71 4.28 -35.34
C GLY A 74 18.33 4.95 -35.43
N VAL A 75 17.44 4.47 -36.31
CA VAL A 75 16.06 5.00 -36.42
C VAL A 75 15.13 4.53 -35.30
N ILE A 76 15.49 3.49 -34.56
CA ILE A 76 14.71 3.04 -33.42
C ILE A 76 14.79 4.11 -32.32
N CYS A 77 13.64 4.64 -31.90
CA CYS A 77 13.52 5.69 -30.87
C CYS A 77 14.20 5.31 -29.54
N ALA A 78 14.18 4.04 -29.17
CA ALA A 78 14.86 3.56 -27.97
C ALA A 78 16.40 3.55 -28.08
N SER A 79 17.00 3.76 -29.26
CA SER A 79 18.46 3.74 -29.43
C SER A 79 19.15 4.81 -28.60
N GLU A 80 20.36 4.54 -28.14
CA GLU A 80 21.15 5.47 -27.34
C GLU A 80 21.37 6.78 -28.10
N GLN A 81 21.19 7.90 -27.43
CA GLN A 81 21.48 9.23 -27.97
C GLN A 81 22.74 9.82 -27.34
N SER A 82 23.05 9.41 -26.11
CA SER A 82 24.20 9.87 -25.35
C SER A 82 24.79 8.74 -24.52
N VAL A 83 26.10 8.82 -24.29
CA VAL A 83 26.84 7.96 -23.37
C VAL A 83 27.47 8.84 -22.30
N ILE A 84 27.19 8.56 -21.04
CA ILE A 84 27.70 9.30 -19.88
C ILE A 84 28.65 8.36 -19.13
N VAL A 85 29.92 8.71 -19.07
CA VAL A 85 30.97 7.79 -18.64
C VAL A 85 31.73 8.36 -17.45
N MET A 86 31.88 7.53 -16.41
CA MET A 86 32.65 7.85 -15.22
C MET A 86 34.12 8.10 -15.56
N ASP A 87 34.74 9.10 -14.95
CA ASP A 87 36.09 9.54 -15.30
C ASP A 87 37.12 8.39 -15.27
N LYS A 88 36.98 7.49 -14.29
CA LYS A 88 37.91 6.38 -14.01
C LYS A 88 38.05 5.39 -15.16
N VAL A 89 37.00 5.26 -15.98
CA VAL A 89 36.94 4.31 -17.10
C VAL A 89 36.75 5.04 -18.44
N TYR A 90 36.83 6.37 -18.46
CA TYR A 90 36.54 7.18 -19.64
C TYR A 90 37.44 6.83 -20.82
N ASP A 91 38.75 6.77 -20.59
CA ASP A 91 39.73 6.49 -21.65
C ASP A 91 39.64 5.04 -22.13
N GLU A 92 39.41 4.08 -21.23
CA GLU A 92 39.17 2.67 -21.57
C GLU A 92 37.93 2.50 -22.47
N VAL A 93 36.82 3.13 -22.10
CA VAL A 93 35.59 3.13 -22.90
C VAL A 93 35.83 3.76 -24.27
N LYS A 94 36.56 4.87 -24.32
CA LYS A 94 36.90 5.59 -25.55
C LYS A 94 37.70 4.72 -26.51
N ASP A 95 38.69 4.00 -25.99
CA ASP A 95 39.54 3.12 -26.79
C ASP A 95 38.77 1.89 -27.28
N GLU A 96 37.92 1.29 -26.45
CA GLU A 96 37.06 0.18 -26.87
C GLU A 96 36.06 0.61 -27.97
N PHE A 97 35.52 1.84 -27.91
CA PHE A 97 34.69 2.40 -28.98
C PHE A 97 35.46 2.50 -30.31
N ARG A 98 36.70 3.02 -30.26
CA ARG A 98 37.57 3.13 -31.45
C ARG A 98 37.89 1.77 -32.05
N GLU A 99 38.28 0.82 -31.21
CA GLU A 99 38.61 -0.55 -31.62
C GLU A 99 37.43 -1.21 -32.37
N ARG A 100 36.19 -0.92 -31.95
CA ARG A 100 34.98 -1.45 -32.57
C ARG A 100 34.44 -0.66 -33.76
N GLY A 101 35.14 0.41 -34.18
CA GLY A 101 34.85 1.17 -35.39
C GLY A 101 34.05 2.46 -35.19
N ALA A 102 34.01 3.01 -33.97
CA ALA A 102 33.49 4.37 -33.74
C ALA A 102 34.53 5.42 -34.15
N TYR A 103 34.08 6.49 -34.78
CA TYR A 103 34.92 7.63 -35.12
C TYR A 103 34.66 8.80 -34.15
N PHE A 104 35.68 9.18 -33.39
CA PHE A 104 35.64 10.35 -32.52
C PHE A 104 35.95 11.62 -33.31
N LEU A 105 35.01 12.56 -33.29
CA LEU A 105 35.15 13.85 -33.97
C LEU A 105 36.25 14.69 -33.32
N LYS A 106 37.11 15.32 -34.14
CA LYS A 106 38.29 16.06 -33.69
C LYS A 106 38.18 17.55 -34.03
N GLY A 107 38.55 18.42 -33.08
CA GLY A 107 38.62 19.87 -33.32
C GLY A 107 37.33 20.41 -33.94
N ASN A 108 37.44 21.09 -35.08
CA ASN A 108 36.30 21.71 -35.79
C ASN A 108 35.34 20.69 -36.47
N GLU A 109 35.65 19.40 -36.48
CA GLU A 109 34.72 18.36 -36.98
C GLU A 109 33.45 18.32 -36.15
N ILE A 110 33.55 18.50 -34.83
CA ILE A 110 32.39 18.48 -33.93
C ILE A 110 31.41 19.61 -34.28
N ASP A 111 31.92 20.81 -34.56
CA ASP A 111 31.11 21.99 -34.90
C ASP A 111 30.46 21.86 -36.28
N LYS A 112 31.14 21.22 -37.22
CA LYS A 112 30.56 20.86 -38.52
C LYS A 112 29.39 19.89 -38.37
N VAL A 113 29.53 18.85 -37.53
CA VAL A 113 28.42 17.92 -37.25
C VAL A 113 27.28 18.62 -36.49
N ARG A 114 27.58 19.47 -35.48
CA ARG A 114 26.56 20.27 -34.76
C ARG A 114 25.60 20.98 -35.70
N LYS A 115 26.14 21.63 -36.73
CA LYS A 115 25.38 22.43 -37.72
C LYS A 115 24.41 21.62 -38.58
N ILE A 116 24.59 20.31 -38.68
CA ILE A 116 23.74 19.45 -39.49
C ILE A 116 22.78 18.58 -38.67
N ILE A 117 22.92 18.53 -37.34
CA ILE A 117 22.02 17.76 -36.47
C ILE A 117 20.63 18.41 -36.44
N LEU A 118 20.58 19.72 -36.14
CA LEU A 118 19.33 20.48 -36.06
C LEU A 118 19.24 21.52 -37.17
N ILE A 119 18.10 21.56 -37.86
CA ILE A 119 17.73 22.63 -38.81
C ILE A 119 16.47 23.29 -38.27
N ASN A 120 16.52 24.60 -38.06
CA ASN A 120 15.40 25.39 -37.50
C ASN A 120 14.86 24.83 -36.16
N GLY A 121 15.74 24.30 -35.31
CA GLY A 121 15.39 23.75 -34.00
C GLY A 121 14.75 22.35 -34.02
N SER A 122 14.70 21.68 -35.17
CA SER A 122 14.23 20.30 -35.30
C SER A 122 15.30 19.40 -35.90
N VAL A 123 15.22 18.10 -35.63
CA VAL A 123 16.15 17.11 -36.21
C VAL A 123 16.13 17.19 -37.73
N ASN A 124 17.33 17.25 -38.32
CA ASN A 124 17.48 17.30 -39.76
C ASN A 124 17.04 15.97 -40.40
N ALA A 125 15.88 15.95 -41.06
CA ALA A 125 15.36 14.74 -41.71
C ALA A 125 16.35 14.08 -42.68
N LYS A 126 17.34 14.82 -43.23
CA LYS A 126 18.34 14.26 -44.14
C LYS A 126 19.36 13.34 -43.46
N ILE A 127 19.56 13.45 -42.15
CA ILE A 127 20.50 12.56 -41.42
C ILE A 127 19.84 11.27 -40.93
N VAL A 128 18.50 11.27 -40.83
CA VAL A 128 17.72 10.16 -40.26
C VAL A 128 17.95 8.88 -41.08
N GLY A 129 18.33 7.80 -40.39
CA GLY A 129 18.58 6.49 -41.00
C GLY A 129 19.75 6.44 -41.99
N GLN A 130 20.60 7.47 -42.05
CA GLN A 130 21.81 7.46 -42.88
C GLN A 130 22.99 6.84 -42.13
N SER A 131 23.90 6.19 -42.87
CA SER A 131 25.18 5.71 -42.32
C SER A 131 26.05 6.86 -41.79
N ALA A 132 26.88 6.60 -40.78
CA ALA A 132 27.85 7.56 -40.24
C ALA A 132 28.73 8.21 -41.33
N TYR A 133 29.20 7.43 -42.32
CA TYR A 133 29.98 7.94 -43.44
C TYR A 133 29.25 9.01 -44.27
N LYS A 134 27.99 8.74 -44.66
CA LYS A 134 27.16 9.71 -45.40
C LYS A 134 26.91 10.98 -44.59
N ILE A 135 26.66 10.85 -43.29
CA ILE A 135 26.46 12.00 -42.39
C ILE A 135 27.74 12.85 -42.32
N ALA A 136 28.91 12.23 -42.16
CA ALA A 136 30.19 12.94 -42.17
C ALA A 136 30.41 13.69 -43.49
N LYS A 137 30.09 13.07 -44.63
CA LYS A 137 30.13 13.71 -45.95
C LYS A 137 29.18 14.92 -46.05
N MET A 138 27.97 14.82 -45.49
CA MET A 138 27.03 15.95 -45.40
C MET A 138 27.58 17.10 -44.55
N ALA A 139 28.35 16.79 -43.49
CA ALA A 139 29.02 17.78 -42.65
C ALA A 139 30.32 18.33 -43.28
N GLY A 140 30.77 17.81 -44.43
CA GLY A 140 32.04 18.18 -45.04
C GLY A 140 33.25 17.69 -44.24
N ILE A 141 33.17 16.47 -43.73
CA ILE A 141 34.22 15.76 -42.98
C ILE A 141 34.50 14.44 -43.70
N GLU A 142 35.77 14.02 -43.73
CA GLU A 142 36.18 12.74 -44.28
C GLU A 142 36.43 11.75 -43.13
N VAL A 143 35.72 10.62 -43.17
CA VAL A 143 35.87 9.52 -42.20
C VAL A 143 35.97 8.20 -42.97
N PRO A 144 36.59 7.15 -42.41
CA PRO A 144 36.58 5.83 -43.04
C PRO A 144 35.16 5.35 -43.36
N GLU A 145 34.93 4.75 -44.53
CA GLU A 145 33.61 4.20 -44.91
C GLU A 145 33.11 3.14 -43.93
N SER A 146 34.02 2.44 -43.27
CA SER A 146 33.73 1.44 -42.23
C SER A 146 33.32 2.03 -40.88
N SER A 147 33.32 3.36 -40.73
CA SER A 147 32.93 4.04 -39.48
C SER A 147 31.48 3.71 -39.16
N LYS A 148 31.24 3.14 -37.97
CA LYS A 148 29.91 2.68 -37.55
C LYS A 148 29.07 3.80 -36.95
N VAL A 149 29.69 4.62 -36.11
CA VAL A 149 29.06 5.75 -35.42
C VAL A 149 30.02 6.94 -35.34
N LEU A 150 29.47 8.15 -35.35
CA LEU A 150 30.20 9.39 -35.06
C LEU A 150 29.99 9.76 -33.58
N ILE A 151 31.06 9.96 -32.83
CA ILE A 151 30.99 10.34 -31.41
C ILE A 151 31.52 11.76 -31.24
N GLY A 152 30.68 12.66 -30.73
CA GLY A 152 31.05 14.00 -30.30
C GLY A 152 31.22 14.06 -28.79
N GLU A 153 32.41 14.43 -28.33
CA GLU A 153 32.65 14.71 -26.91
C GLU A 153 32.13 16.11 -26.57
N VAL A 154 31.14 16.19 -25.70
CA VAL A 154 30.44 17.45 -25.35
C VAL A 154 30.21 17.55 -23.85
N GLU A 155 29.99 18.77 -23.35
CA GLU A 155 29.80 19.02 -21.91
C GLU A 155 28.35 19.42 -21.58
N SER A 156 27.74 20.24 -22.44
CA SER A 156 26.40 20.77 -22.24
C SER A 156 25.31 19.71 -22.51
N VAL A 157 24.33 19.66 -21.61
CA VAL A 157 23.10 18.86 -21.75
C VAL A 157 21.89 19.75 -21.97
N GLU A 158 22.12 21.01 -22.37
CA GLU A 158 21.07 22.01 -22.55
C GLU A 158 20.55 22.04 -23.99
N LEU A 159 19.44 22.76 -24.18
CA LEU A 159 18.68 22.81 -25.44
C LEU A 159 19.51 23.34 -26.63
N ASP A 160 20.50 24.19 -26.37
CA ASP A 160 21.34 24.83 -27.38
C ASP A 160 22.44 23.91 -27.93
N GLU A 161 22.76 22.81 -27.25
CA GLU A 161 23.75 21.81 -27.69
C GLU A 161 23.08 20.76 -28.59
N PRO A 162 23.30 20.74 -29.93
CA PRO A 162 22.61 19.80 -30.82
C PRO A 162 22.88 18.33 -30.49
N PHE A 163 24.04 18.01 -29.90
CA PHE A 163 24.35 16.64 -29.48
C PHE A 163 23.46 16.13 -28.33
N SER A 164 22.85 17.02 -27.55
CA SER A 164 21.98 16.67 -26.41
C SER A 164 20.60 16.15 -26.84
N HIS A 165 20.20 16.33 -28.10
CA HIS A 165 18.87 15.97 -28.62
C HIS A 165 18.80 14.55 -29.17
N GLU A 166 17.59 14.08 -29.47
CA GLU A 166 17.37 12.90 -30.29
C GLU A 166 17.92 13.12 -31.72
N LYS A 167 18.63 12.12 -32.27
CA LYS A 167 19.33 12.25 -33.57
C LYS A 167 18.85 11.27 -34.64
N LEU A 168 18.13 10.21 -34.26
CA LEU A 168 17.61 9.13 -35.13
C LEU A 168 18.59 8.66 -36.23
N SER A 169 19.88 8.64 -35.90
CA SER A 169 20.99 8.38 -36.80
C SER A 169 22.21 7.88 -35.99
N PRO A 170 23.26 7.33 -36.63
CA PRO A 170 24.45 6.80 -35.96
C PRO A 170 25.41 7.88 -35.41
N ILE A 171 24.86 8.84 -34.66
CA ILE A 171 25.59 9.91 -33.96
C ILE A 171 25.35 9.76 -32.46
N LEU A 172 26.41 9.82 -31.65
CA LEU A 172 26.34 9.78 -30.18
C LEU A 172 27.02 11.00 -29.58
N ALA A 173 26.43 11.53 -28.52
CA ALA A 173 27.12 12.41 -27.58
C ALA A 173 27.89 11.57 -26.55
N MET A 174 29.08 11.99 -26.15
CA MET A 174 29.82 11.38 -25.05
C MET A 174 30.15 12.44 -24.00
N TYR A 175 29.79 12.14 -22.75
CA TYR A 175 29.97 13.01 -21.59
C TYR A 175 30.90 12.35 -20.57
N LYS A 176 31.85 13.11 -20.02
CA LYS A 176 32.69 12.69 -18.90
C LYS A 176 32.12 13.23 -17.59
N VAL A 177 32.01 12.39 -16.56
CA VAL A 177 31.49 12.79 -15.23
C VAL A 177 32.37 12.24 -14.11
N LYS A 178 32.45 12.96 -12.99
CA LYS A 178 33.31 12.59 -11.85
C LYS A 178 32.59 11.75 -10.81
N SER A 179 31.26 11.86 -10.74
CA SER A 179 30.44 11.15 -9.76
C SER A 179 29.21 10.51 -10.40
N PHE A 180 28.70 9.47 -9.76
CA PHE A 180 27.49 8.81 -10.23
C PHE A 180 26.26 9.71 -10.10
N ASP A 181 26.19 10.55 -9.07
CA ASP A 181 25.08 11.49 -8.90
C ASP A 181 25.08 12.56 -10.00
N GLU A 182 26.26 13.06 -10.43
CA GLU A 182 26.40 13.92 -11.62
C GLU A 182 25.93 13.20 -12.90
N ALA A 183 26.24 11.91 -13.04
CA ALA A 183 25.75 11.10 -14.16
C ALA A 183 24.22 11.04 -14.20
N LEU A 184 23.58 10.86 -13.03
CA LEU A 184 22.13 10.84 -12.88
C LEU A 184 21.51 12.20 -13.23
N GLU A 185 22.10 13.30 -12.78
CA GLU A 185 21.63 14.66 -13.08
C GLU A 185 21.66 14.93 -14.59
N LYS A 186 22.80 14.64 -15.26
CA LYS A 186 22.91 14.79 -16.72
C LYS A 186 21.93 13.88 -17.47
N ALA A 187 21.80 12.62 -17.08
CA ALA A 187 20.86 11.69 -17.71
C ALA A 187 19.40 12.15 -17.55
N ALA A 188 19.02 12.60 -16.36
CA ALA A 188 17.68 13.12 -16.09
C ALA A 188 17.38 14.37 -16.91
N ARG A 189 18.36 15.28 -17.06
CA ARG A 189 18.23 16.48 -17.89
C ARG A 189 18.06 16.15 -19.37
N LEU A 190 18.81 15.19 -19.90
CA LEU A 190 18.65 14.72 -21.28
C LEU A 190 17.27 14.10 -21.53
N ILE A 191 16.75 13.32 -20.56
CA ILE A 191 15.39 12.79 -20.62
C ILE A 191 14.35 13.92 -20.64
N GLU A 192 14.56 14.98 -19.86
CA GLU A 192 13.66 16.15 -19.85
C GLU A 192 13.62 16.88 -21.20
N LEU A 193 14.73 16.89 -21.95
CA LEU A 193 14.81 17.54 -23.26
C LEU A 193 14.07 16.82 -24.40
N GLY A 194 13.55 15.60 -24.19
CA GLY A 194 12.81 14.90 -25.23
C GLY A 194 12.74 13.37 -25.10
N GLY A 195 12.92 12.82 -23.90
CA GLY A 195 12.89 11.38 -23.64
C GLY A 195 11.94 10.97 -22.52
N PHE A 196 11.11 11.89 -22.00
CA PHE A 196 10.22 11.59 -20.88
C PHE A 196 9.34 10.37 -21.17
N GLY A 197 9.37 9.42 -20.24
CA GLY A 197 8.58 8.20 -20.30
C GLY A 197 9.10 7.13 -21.25
N HIS A 198 10.16 7.39 -22.02
CA HIS A 198 10.65 6.46 -23.04
C HIS A 198 11.67 5.45 -22.46
N THR A 199 12.96 5.66 -22.68
CA THR A 199 14.02 4.67 -22.36
C THR A 199 15.24 5.31 -21.70
N SER A 200 15.85 4.61 -20.75
CA SER A 200 17.17 4.92 -20.18
C SER A 200 17.95 3.64 -19.94
N VAL A 201 19.29 3.70 -20.01
CA VAL A 201 20.16 2.53 -19.84
C VAL A 201 21.28 2.77 -18.82
N LEU A 202 21.54 1.78 -17.98
CA LEU A 202 22.69 1.74 -17.08
C LEU A 202 23.52 0.47 -17.33
N TYR A 203 24.80 0.68 -17.59
CA TYR A 203 25.82 -0.37 -17.62
C TYR A 203 26.60 -0.34 -16.30
N THR A 204 26.53 -1.43 -15.53
CA THR A 204 27.10 -1.53 -14.17
C THR A 204 27.22 -3.01 -13.74
N ASN A 205 27.98 -3.32 -12.70
CA ASN A 205 27.98 -4.66 -12.10
C ASN A 205 26.80 -4.82 -11.12
N GLN A 206 25.85 -5.69 -11.48
CA GLN A 206 24.59 -5.88 -10.74
C GLN A 206 24.76 -6.49 -9.34
N VAL A 207 25.89 -7.16 -9.06
CA VAL A 207 26.13 -7.78 -7.75
C VAL A 207 26.57 -6.75 -6.74
N VAL A 208 27.51 -5.86 -7.13
CA VAL A 208 28.13 -4.88 -6.22
C VAL A 208 27.42 -3.52 -6.24
N SER A 209 26.78 -3.14 -7.35
CA SER A 209 26.20 -1.79 -7.55
C SER A 209 24.68 -1.77 -7.44
N LYS A 210 24.10 -2.55 -6.53
CA LYS A 210 22.64 -2.63 -6.33
C LYS A 210 22.02 -1.29 -5.92
N ASP A 211 22.75 -0.50 -5.13
CA ASP A 211 22.38 0.84 -4.72
C ASP A 211 22.29 1.79 -5.92
N ARG A 212 23.23 1.71 -6.87
CA ARG A 212 23.23 2.51 -8.10
C ARG A 212 22.06 2.15 -9.01
N ILE A 213 21.76 0.87 -9.17
CA ILE A 213 20.58 0.41 -9.92
C ILE A 213 19.30 0.98 -9.30
N LYS A 214 19.18 0.93 -7.96
CA LYS A 214 18.04 1.48 -7.23
C LYS A 214 17.92 3.00 -7.44
N LYS A 215 19.00 3.75 -7.24
CA LYS A 215 19.04 5.21 -7.46
C LYS A 215 18.66 5.56 -8.90
N PHE A 216 19.28 4.92 -9.89
CA PHE A 216 18.98 5.13 -11.31
C PHE A 216 17.51 4.89 -11.62
N SER A 217 16.95 3.78 -11.14
CA SER A 217 15.54 3.43 -11.35
C SER A 217 14.55 4.40 -10.70
N GLN A 218 14.96 5.11 -9.64
CA GLN A 218 14.14 6.11 -8.97
C GLN A 218 14.21 7.49 -9.64
N VAL A 219 15.36 7.86 -10.19
CA VAL A 219 15.59 9.19 -10.79
C VAL A 219 15.10 9.24 -12.24
N MET A 220 15.33 8.18 -13.02
CA MET A 220 14.99 8.18 -14.45
C MET A 220 13.47 8.11 -14.66
N LYS A 221 12.88 9.20 -15.16
CA LYS A 221 11.46 9.26 -15.54
C LYS A 221 11.22 8.61 -16.90
N THR A 222 11.48 7.31 -16.99
CA THR A 222 11.35 6.50 -18.22
C THR A 222 10.49 5.26 -17.96
N GLY A 223 9.69 4.85 -18.95
CA GLY A 223 8.86 3.65 -18.87
C GLY A 223 9.66 2.37 -19.10
N ARG A 224 10.82 2.44 -19.75
CA ARG A 224 11.81 1.35 -19.84
C ARG A 224 13.13 1.80 -19.25
N THR A 225 13.48 1.26 -18.10
CA THR A 225 14.79 1.46 -17.46
C THR A 225 15.56 0.15 -17.56
N ILE A 226 16.64 0.16 -18.33
CA ILE A 226 17.30 -1.03 -18.86
C ILE A 226 18.69 -1.17 -18.25
N ILE A 227 19.08 -2.39 -17.87
CA ILE A 227 20.38 -2.67 -17.24
C ILE A 227 21.17 -3.65 -18.10
N ASN A 228 22.41 -3.30 -18.46
CA ASN A 228 23.39 -4.18 -19.14
C ASN A 228 22.91 -4.84 -20.44
N MET A 229 22.18 -4.13 -21.28
CA MET A 229 21.73 -4.66 -22.58
C MET A 229 21.58 -3.51 -23.60
N PRO A 230 21.70 -3.81 -24.91
CA PRO A 230 21.50 -2.81 -25.96
C PRO A 230 20.12 -2.16 -25.87
N SER A 231 20.04 -0.82 -25.90
CA SER A 231 18.79 -0.12 -25.55
C SER A 231 17.64 -0.40 -26.52
N SER A 232 17.88 -0.42 -27.83
CA SER A 232 16.86 -0.69 -28.84
C SER A 232 16.23 -2.07 -28.66
N GLN A 233 17.06 -3.13 -28.63
CA GLN A 233 16.59 -4.51 -28.50
C GLN A 233 16.06 -4.80 -27.09
N GLY A 234 16.64 -4.19 -26.06
CA GLY A 234 16.15 -4.29 -24.69
C GLY A 234 14.77 -3.67 -24.53
N ALA A 235 14.54 -2.48 -25.10
CA ALA A 235 13.29 -1.73 -24.92
C ALA A 235 12.12 -2.32 -25.69
N ILE A 236 12.35 -2.89 -26.88
CA ILE A 236 11.30 -3.56 -27.64
C ILE A 236 10.87 -4.88 -27.00
N GLY A 237 11.67 -5.46 -26.09
CA GLY A 237 11.33 -6.63 -25.29
C GLY A 237 11.64 -7.98 -25.95
N ASP A 238 11.53 -9.05 -25.16
CA ASP A 238 11.60 -10.48 -25.54
C ASP A 238 12.87 -10.95 -26.30
N ILE A 239 13.96 -10.19 -26.22
CA ILE A 239 15.27 -10.57 -26.77
C ILE A 239 16.31 -10.67 -25.65
N TYR A 240 16.53 -9.58 -24.92
CA TYR A 240 17.50 -9.51 -23.82
C TYR A 240 16.85 -9.55 -22.43
N ASN A 241 15.52 -9.49 -22.38
CA ASN A 241 14.76 -9.59 -21.15
C ASN A 241 13.36 -10.18 -21.43
N PHE A 242 12.83 -10.92 -20.46
CA PHE A 242 11.47 -11.49 -20.49
C PHE A 242 10.50 -10.66 -19.63
N LYS A 243 10.88 -9.42 -19.29
CA LYS A 243 10.09 -8.53 -18.42
C LYS A 243 9.22 -7.58 -19.23
N LEU A 244 9.68 -7.19 -20.42
CA LEU A 244 8.99 -6.31 -21.35
C LEU A 244 8.39 -7.12 -22.49
N GLU A 245 7.11 -6.90 -22.76
CA GLU A 245 6.39 -7.50 -23.88
C GLU A 245 6.99 -7.06 -25.23
N PRO A 246 7.08 -7.93 -26.25
CA PRO A 246 7.55 -7.56 -27.58
C PRO A 246 6.64 -6.48 -28.20
N SER A 247 7.19 -5.31 -28.54
CA SER A 247 6.43 -4.24 -29.22
C SER A 247 7.32 -3.23 -29.94
N LEU A 248 6.81 -2.66 -31.03
CA LEU A 248 7.37 -1.48 -31.71
C LEU A 248 6.57 -0.19 -31.42
N THR A 249 5.56 -0.27 -30.57
CA THR A 249 4.80 0.87 -30.07
C THR A 249 5.06 1.01 -28.58
N LEU A 250 5.97 1.91 -28.24
CA LEU A 250 6.46 2.10 -26.88
C LEU A 250 5.75 3.31 -26.24
N GLY A 251 4.72 3.07 -25.42
CA GLY A 251 3.98 4.15 -24.79
C GLY A 251 4.79 4.84 -23.68
N CYS A 252 4.78 6.18 -23.62
CA CYS A 252 5.60 6.96 -22.70
C CYS A 252 4.87 7.39 -21.40
N GLY A 253 3.67 6.86 -21.14
CA GLY A 253 2.88 7.22 -19.96
C GLY A 253 2.54 8.71 -19.87
N SER A 254 2.07 9.14 -18.70
CA SER A 254 1.66 10.52 -18.46
C SER A 254 2.81 11.53 -18.61
N TRP A 255 4.06 11.13 -18.34
CA TRP A 255 5.23 11.99 -18.55
C TRP A 255 5.43 12.37 -20.03
N GLY A 256 5.16 11.45 -20.96
CA GLY A 256 5.19 11.70 -22.40
C GLY A 256 3.84 12.11 -23.01
N GLY A 257 2.83 12.41 -22.18
CA GLY A 257 1.48 12.73 -22.66
C GLY A 257 0.75 11.55 -23.32
N ASN A 258 0.99 10.32 -22.84
CA ASN A 258 0.36 9.10 -23.37
C ASN A 258 -0.55 8.41 -22.34
N SER A 259 -1.53 7.66 -22.84
CA SER A 259 -2.50 6.90 -22.04
C SER A 259 -1.93 5.63 -21.41
N VAL A 260 -0.78 5.13 -21.89
CA VAL A 260 -0.11 3.92 -21.39
C VAL A 260 1.39 4.12 -21.30
N SER A 261 2.01 3.49 -20.31
CA SER A 261 3.47 3.44 -20.09
C SER A 261 4.02 2.03 -20.28
N GLU A 262 3.38 1.22 -21.12
CA GLU A 262 3.78 -0.17 -21.40
C GLU A 262 4.29 -0.33 -22.83
N ASN A 263 4.87 -1.49 -23.12
CA ASN A 263 4.99 -1.96 -24.49
C ASN A 263 3.58 -2.38 -24.96
N VAL A 264 3.08 -1.75 -26.01
CA VAL A 264 1.69 -1.94 -26.43
C VAL A 264 1.54 -3.31 -27.08
N GLY A 265 0.84 -4.21 -26.38
CA GLY A 265 0.42 -5.52 -26.88
C GLY A 265 -1.10 -5.68 -27.03
N VAL A 266 -1.54 -6.89 -27.32
CA VAL A 266 -2.93 -7.26 -27.66
C VAL A 266 -3.95 -6.82 -26.60
N LYS A 267 -3.62 -6.91 -25.30
CA LYS A 267 -4.53 -6.52 -24.21
C LYS A 267 -5.02 -5.08 -24.33
N HIS A 268 -4.21 -4.20 -24.92
CA HIS A 268 -4.56 -2.79 -25.09
C HIS A 268 -5.53 -2.56 -26.25
N LEU A 269 -5.76 -3.55 -27.10
CA LEU A 269 -6.65 -3.49 -28.26
C LEU A 269 -8.01 -4.13 -28.01
N LEU A 270 -8.22 -4.69 -26.81
CA LEU A 270 -9.44 -5.39 -26.44
C LEU A 270 -10.23 -4.58 -25.40
N ASN A 271 -11.56 -4.61 -25.52
CA ASN A 271 -12.45 -4.22 -24.44
C ASN A 271 -12.76 -5.48 -23.62
N ILE A 272 -12.56 -5.41 -22.30
CA ILE A 272 -12.92 -6.50 -21.39
C ILE A 272 -14.31 -6.23 -20.82
N LYS A 273 -15.28 -7.10 -21.15
CA LYS A 273 -16.63 -7.04 -20.59
C LYS A 273 -16.70 -7.92 -19.34
N SER A 274 -16.89 -7.30 -18.18
CA SER A 274 -17.13 -8.01 -16.92
C SER A 274 -18.62 -8.20 -16.68
N VAL A 275 -19.03 -9.42 -16.32
CA VAL A 275 -20.40 -9.74 -15.88
C VAL A 275 -20.29 -10.17 -14.41
N ALA A 276 -20.95 -9.42 -13.52
CA ALA A 276 -20.93 -9.67 -12.08
C ALA A 276 -22.35 -9.87 -11.57
N GLU A 277 -22.54 -10.92 -10.77
CA GLU A 277 -23.80 -11.23 -10.11
C GLU A 277 -23.77 -10.79 -8.65
N ARG A 278 -24.91 -10.32 -8.12
CA ARG A 278 -25.07 -10.11 -6.68
C ARG A 278 -24.93 -11.46 -5.97
N ARG A 279 -24.04 -11.53 -4.98
CA ARG A 279 -23.98 -12.60 -3.99
C ARG A 279 -24.42 -12.01 -2.65
N GLU A 280 -25.14 -12.79 -1.85
CA GLU A 280 -25.44 -12.39 -0.48
C GLU A 280 -24.15 -12.44 0.36
N ASN A 281 -24.03 -11.50 1.29
CA ASN A 281 -22.83 -11.40 2.12
C ASN A 281 -22.83 -12.53 3.17
N MET A 282 -21.68 -13.19 3.34
CA MET A 282 -21.47 -14.12 4.45
C MET A 282 -21.72 -13.41 5.79
N LEU A 283 -22.60 -13.97 6.61
CA LEU A 283 -22.84 -13.63 8.03
C LEU A 283 -22.15 -14.65 8.94
N TRP A 284 -22.10 -14.39 10.25
CA TRP A 284 -21.48 -15.27 11.24
C TRP A 284 -22.13 -15.10 12.61
N PHE A 285 -21.95 -16.11 13.46
CA PHE A 285 -22.28 -16.08 14.88
C PHE A 285 -20.99 -16.28 15.68
N ARG A 286 -20.51 -15.21 16.33
CA ARG A 286 -19.26 -15.22 17.12
C ARG A 286 -19.56 -14.69 18.51
N VAL A 287 -19.26 -15.50 19.51
CA VAL A 287 -19.41 -15.24 20.94
C VAL A 287 -18.15 -15.77 21.64
N PRO A 288 -17.90 -15.42 22.91
CA PRO A 288 -16.83 -16.05 23.69
C PRO A 288 -16.90 -17.57 23.60
N GLU A 289 -15.72 -18.22 23.59
CA GLU A 289 -15.65 -19.69 23.56
C GLU A 289 -16.34 -20.30 24.79
N LYS A 290 -16.25 -19.60 25.94
CA LYS A 290 -16.75 -20.05 27.23
C LYS A 290 -17.66 -18.98 27.84
N ILE A 291 -18.92 -19.34 28.06
CA ILE A 291 -19.88 -18.51 28.80
C ILE A 291 -20.36 -19.33 29.99
N TYR A 292 -19.82 -19.03 31.17
CA TYR A 292 -20.27 -19.61 32.43
C TYR A 292 -21.38 -18.75 33.01
N PHE A 293 -22.42 -19.39 33.52
CA PHE A 293 -23.55 -18.69 34.09
C PHE A 293 -24.15 -19.54 35.20
N LYS A 294 -24.90 -18.87 36.10
CA LYS A 294 -25.71 -19.35 37.23
C LYS A 294 -25.33 -18.59 38.50
N PHE A 295 -26.28 -18.49 39.43
CA PHE A 295 -26.02 -17.90 40.74
C PHE A 295 -24.90 -18.66 41.48
N GLY A 296 -23.85 -17.94 41.90
CA GLY A 296 -22.70 -18.46 42.65
C GLY A 296 -21.67 -19.22 41.81
N CYS A 297 -21.68 -19.06 40.48
CA CYS A 297 -20.74 -19.77 39.60
C CYS A 297 -19.32 -19.17 39.58
N LEU A 298 -19.11 -17.96 40.09
CA LEU A 298 -17.85 -17.20 39.99
C LEU A 298 -16.62 -18.01 40.40
N ALA A 299 -16.60 -18.51 41.64
CA ALA A 299 -15.45 -19.25 42.16
C ALA A 299 -15.20 -20.57 41.40
N THR A 300 -16.27 -21.18 40.87
CA THR A 300 -16.17 -22.41 40.08
C THR A 300 -15.58 -22.14 38.70
N ALA A 301 -16.02 -21.07 38.03
CA ALA A 301 -15.50 -20.68 36.73
C ALA A 301 -14.03 -20.23 36.81
N LEU A 302 -13.67 -19.46 37.85
CA LEU A 302 -12.28 -19.02 38.08
C LEU A 302 -11.31 -20.17 38.37
N ASN A 303 -11.78 -21.36 38.77
CA ASN A 303 -10.93 -22.56 38.88
C ASN A 303 -10.25 -22.88 37.54
N GLU A 304 -10.96 -22.69 36.43
CA GLU A 304 -10.47 -23.11 35.13
C GLU A 304 -9.23 -22.32 34.70
N LEU A 305 -9.05 -21.08 35.18
CA LEU A 305 -7.84 -20.30 34.91
C LEU A 305 -6.58 -21.02 35.42
N LYS A 306 -6.69 -21.74 36.54
CA LYS A 306 -5.61 -22.58 37.06
C LYS A 306 -5.38 -23.80 36.16
N ASP A 307 -6.45 -24.46 35.71
CA ASP A 307 -6.37 -25.62 34.82
C ASP A 307 -5.78 -25.25 33.45
N MET A 308 -6.03 -24.01 33.00
CA MET A 308 -5.42 -23.39 31.82
C MET A 308 -3.97 -22.92 32.05
N GLY A 309 -3.43 -23.10 33.25
CA GLY A 309 -2.04 -22.77 33.60
C GLY A 309 -1.74 -21.28 33.75
N LYS A 310 -2.76 -20.44 33.97
CA LYS A 310 -2.59 -19.00 34.23
C LYS A 310 -2.00 -18.75 35.60
N LYS A 311 -1.18 -17.69 35.71
CA LYS A 311 -0.35 -17.41 36.88
C LYS A 311 -0.48 -15.98 37.40
N ARG A 312 -0.80 -15.02 36.53
CA ARG A 312 -0.73 -13.58 36.84
C ARG A 312 -1.99 -12.90 36.34
N ALA A 313 -2.90 -12.58 37.26
CA ALA A 313 -4.18 -11.99 36.96
C ALA A 313 -4.18 -10.47 37.21
N PHE A 314 -4.60 -9.71 36.22
CA PHE A 314 -4.81 -8.27 36.34
C PHE A 314 -6.30 -7.95 36.33
N VAL A 315 -6.83 -7.53 37.47
CA VAL A 315 -8.25 -7.26 37.66
C VAL A 315 -8.53 -5.78 37.37
N VAL A 316 -9.48 -5.51 36.48
CA VAL A 316 -9.89 -4.15 36.09
C VAL A 316 -11.31 -3.90 36.58
N THR A 317 -11.51 -2.84 37.37
CA THR A 317 -12.80 -2.47 37.97
C THR A 317 -12.92 -0.95 38.12
N ASP A 318 -14.11 -0.47 38.49
CA ASP A 318 -14.27 0.90 39.00
C ASP A 318 -14.03 0.98 40.52
N LYS A 319 -13.80 2.21 40.99
CA LYS A 319 -13.52 2.53 42.40
C LYS A 319 -14.66 2.15 43.33
N GLY A 320 -15.91 2.30 42.91
CA GLY A 320 -17.08 1.99 43.73
C GLY A 320 -17.20 0.50 44.02
N LEU A 321 -17.00 -0.34 43.00
CA LEU A 321 -16.98 -1.80 43.15
C LEU A 321 -15.78 -2.29 43.96
N PHE A 322 -14.62 -1.63 43.82
CA PHE A 322 -13.44 -1.90 44.63
C PHE A 322 -13.71 -1.64 46.12
N GLU A 323 -14.24 -0.46 46.46
CA GLU A 323 -14.59 -0.09 47.85
C GLU A 323 -15.69 -0.99 48.44
N LEU A 324 -16.57 -1.55 47.61
CA LEU A 324 -17.60 -2.51 48.00
C LEU A 324 -17.09 -3.95 48.15
N GLY A 325 -15.81 -4.21 47.87
CA GLY A 325 -15.16 -5.52 48.02
C GLY A 325 -15.46 -6.52 46.90
N TYR A 326 -15.93 -6.07 45.73
CA TYR A 326 -16.19 -6.98 44.60
C TYR A 326 -14.91 -7.52 43.99
N ALA A 327 -13.85 -6.70 43.94
CA ALA A 327 -12.53 -7.15 43.48
C ALA A 327 -11.99 -8.28 44.37
N ASP A 328 -12.23 -8.21 45.68
CA ASP A 328 -11.79 -9.23 46.66
C ASP A 328 -12.44 -10.59 46.41
N LEU A 329 -13.68 -10.63 45.91
CA LEU A 329 -14.35 -11.88 45.54
C LEU A 329 -13.59 -12.63 44.43
N VAL A 330 -12.91 -11.91 43.55
CA VAL A 330 -12.08 -12.48 42.47
C VAL A 330 -10.68 -12.76 43.00
N THR A 331 -10.01 -11.78 43.60
CA THR A 331 -8.60 -11.91 44.00
C THR A 331 -8.39 -12.95 45.08
N ASN A 332 -9.32 -13.13 46.03
CA ASN A 332 -9.22 -14.18 47.07
C ASN A 332 -9.25 -15.57 46.45
N VAL A 333 -10.19 -15.82 45.54
CA VAL A 333 -10.33 -17.09 44.81
C VAL A 333 -9.03 -17.38 44.04
N LEU A 334 -8.50 -16.40 43.32
CA LEU A 334 -7.30 -16.58 42.52
C LEU A 334 -6.03 -16.76 43.38
N SER A 335 -5.90 -16.02 44.47
CA SER A 335 -4.77 -16.13 45.40
C SER A 335 -4.74 -17.49 46.11
N GLU A 336 -5.90 -18.01 46.55
CA GLU A 336 -6.02 -19.37 47.09
C GLU A 336 -5.58 -20.45 46.10
N ARG A 337 -5.64 -20.14 44.80
CA ARG A 337 -5.27 -21.03 43.70
C ARG A 337 -3.83 -20.85 43.23
N GLY A 338 -3.11 -19.89 43.82
CA GLY A 338 -1.69 -19.63 43.55
C GLY A 338 -1.44 -18.66 42.41
N LEU A 339 -2.43 -17.85 42.01
CA LEU A 339 -2.23 -16.77 41.03
C LEU A 339 -1.85 -15.48 41.76
N GLU A 340 -0.83 -14.80 41.26
CA GLU A 340 -0.51 -13.43 41.66
C GLU A 340 -1.56 -12.49 41.07
N CYS A 341 -2.08 -11.56 41.88
CA CYS A 341 -3.14 -10.66 41.47
C CYS A 341 -2.73 -9.19 41.69
N GLU A 342 -2.99 -8.36 40.68
CA GLU A 342 -3.01 -6.90 40.81
C GLU A 342 -4.38 -6.36 40.42
N VAL A 343 -4.77 -5.22 41.00
CA VAL A 343 -6.09 -4.61 40.79
C VAL A 343 -5.94 -3.16 40.35
N PHE A 344 -6.45 -2.86 39.17
CA PHE A 344 -6.65 -1.51 38.68
C PHE A 344 -8.11 -1.10 38.90
N PHE A 345 -8.32 -0.08 39.72
CA PHE A 345 -9.66 0.39 40.12
C PHE A 345 -9.96 1.84 39.70
N ASP A 346 -9.10 2.46 38.88
CA ASP A 346 -9.23 3.85 38.41
C ASP A 346 -10.01 3.94 37.08
N VAL A 347 -11.06 3.12 36.92
CA VAL A 347 -11.98 3.21 35.78
C VAL A 347 -13.13 4.15 36.12
N GLU A 348 -13.30 5.18 35.29
CA GLU A 348 -14.39 6.15 35.39
C GLU A 348 -15.67 5.66 34.67
N PRO A 349 -16.87 6.17 35.03
CA PRO A 349 -18.13 5.81 34.38
C PRO A 349 -18.12 6.01 32.86
N ASP A 350 -17.45 7.05 32.37
CA ASP A 350 -17.13 7.21 30.95
C ASP A 350 -15.64 6.91 30.77
N PRO A 351 -15.25 5.71 30.31
CA PRO A 351 -13.85 5.30 30.28
C PRO A 351 -13.06 6.19 29.32
N THR A 352 -11.83 6.54 29.71
CA THR A 352 -11.02 7.50 28.97
C THR A 352 -9.73 6.87 28.44
N LEU A 353 -9.19 7.43 27.35
CA LEU A 353 -7.94 6.93 26.78
C LEU A 353 -6.78 7.06 27.77
N LEU A 354 -6.86 8.01 28.71
CA LEU A 354 -5.86 8.18 29.76
C LEU A 354 -5.90 7.03 30.76
N SER A 355 -7.09 6.65 31.27
CA SER A 355 -7.22 5.54 32.20
C SER A 355 -6.80 4.21 31.56
N ALA A 356 -7.17 3.98 30.29
CA ALA A 356 -6.73 2.80 29.55
C ALA A 356 -5.19 2.75 29.36
N LYS A 357 -4.54 3.90 29.10
CA LYS A 357 -3.07 3.96 29.01
C LYS A 357 -2.38 3.68 30.34
N LYS A 358 -2.91 4.22 31.44
CA LYS A 358 -2.40 3.93 32.80
C LYS A 358 -2.49 2.43 33.11
N GLY A 359 -3.67 1.84 32.93
CA GLY A 359 -3.88 0.41 33.16
C GLY A 359 -2.96 -0.45 32.27
N ALA A 360 -2.78 -0.09 31.00
CA ALA A 360 -1.86 -0.80 30.11
C ALA A 360 -0.38 -0.67 30.55
N MET A 361 0.04 0.47 31.12
CA MET A 361 1.39 0.62 31.67
C MET A 361 1.61 -0.26 32.89
N GLU A 362 0.65 -0.32 33.81
CA GLU A 362 0.69 -1.24 34.96
C GLU A 362 0.73 -2.70 34.50
N MET A 363 -0.07 -3.07 33.49
CA MET A 363 0.01 -4.40 32.87
C MET A 363 1.38 -4.68 32.23
N GLN A 364 2.08 -3.70 31.68
CA GLN A 364 3.43 -3.90 31.13
C GLN A 364 4.47 -4.20 32.21
N GLU A 365 4.32 -3.61 33.40
CA GLU A 365 5.17 -3.87 34.55
C GLU A 365 4.83 -5.23 35.19
N PHE A 366 3.54 -5.47 35.44
CA PHE A 366 3.05 -6.69 36.07
C PHE A 366 3.10 -7.92 35.15
N LYS A 367 2.97 -7.75 33.84
CA LYS A 367 2.94 -8.82 32.82
C LYS A 367 1.91 -9.93 33.13
N PRO A 368 0.62 -9.60 33.15
CA PRO A 368 -0.42 -10.60 33.35
C PRO A 368 -0.52 -11.56 32.18
N ASP A 369 -0.93 -12.80 32.47
CA ASP A 369 -1.33 -13.79 31.45
C ASP A 369 -2.86 -13.96 31.35
N VAL A 370 -3.60 -13.27 32.23
CA VAL A 370 -5.05 -13.10 32.20
C VAL A 370 -5.44 -11.70 32.71
N ILE A 371 -6.31 -11.02 31.95
CA ILE A 371 -6.95 -9.77 32.32
C ILE A 371 -8.40 -10.08 32.66
N ILE A 372 -8.87 -9.61 33.81
CA ILE A 372 -10.22 -9.88 34.32
C ILE A 372 -10.94 -8.56 34.50
N ALA A 373 -11.91 -8.27 33.64
CA ALA A 373 -12.80 -7.14 33.80
C ALA A 373 -13.96 -7.52 34.72
N ILE A 374 -14.15 -6.80 35.83
CA ILE A 374 -15.30 -6.95 36.71
C ILE A 374 -16.04 -5.60 36.80
N GLY A 375 -17.30 -5.58 36.37
CA GLY A 375 -18.09 -4.35 36.41
C GLY A 375 -19.20 -4.27 35.38
N GLY A 376 -19.70 -3.06 35.15
CA GLY A 376 -20.59 -2.77 34.01
C GLY A 376 -19.82 -2.55 32.71
N GLY A 377 -20.51 -2.00 31.69
CA GLY A 377 -19.90 -1.72 30.38
C GLY A 377 -18.63 -0.87 30.45
N SER A 378 -18.57 0.13 31.32
CA SER A 378 -17.40 1.01 31.45
C SER A 378 -16.12 0.26 31.84
N ALA A 379 -16.20 -0.66 32.81
CA ALA A 379 -15.06 -1.48 33.24
C ALA A 379 -14.63 -2.48 32.16
N MET A 380 -15.60 -3.14 31.52
CA MET A 380 -15.34 -4.11 30.45
C MET A 380 -14.73 -3.46 29.21
N ASP A 381 -15.29 -2.32 28.78
CA ASP A 381 -14.79 -1.59 27.61
C ASP A 381 -13.40 -1.02 27.89
N ALA A 382 -13.15 -0.45 29.07
CA ALA A 382 -11.82 0.01 29.48
C ALA A 382 -10.80 -1.14 29.46
N ALA A 383 -11.16 -2.29 30.02
CA ALA A 383 -10.29 -3.47 30.05
C ALA A 383 -9.95 -3.97 28.65
N LYS A 384 -10.92 -4.00 27.71
CA LYS A 384 -10.67 -4.34 26.30
C LYS A 384 -9.64 -3.42 25.67
N ILE A 385 -9.70 -2.11 25.92
CA ILE A 385 -8.72 -1.16 25.38
C ILE A 385 -7.36 -1.31 26.07
N MET A 386 -7.32 -1.49 27.39
CA MET A 386 -6.07 -1.78 28.12
C MET A 386 -5.39 -3.02 27.57
N TRP A 387 -6.16 -4.08 27.27
CA TRP A 387 -5.67 -5.32 26.69
C TRP A 387 -5.03 -5.09 25.32
N VAL A 388 -5.65 -4.31 24.43
CA VAL A 388 -5.05 -3.96 23.12
C VAL A 388 -3.72 -3.23 23.29
N LEU A 389 -3.68 -2.24 24.18
CA LEU A 389 -2.46 -1.46 24.43
C LEU A 389 -1.36 -2.27 25.12
N TYR A 390 -1.74 -3.29 25.89
CA TYR A 390 -0.82 -4.24 26.50
C TYR A 390 -0.25 -5.24 25.49
N GLU A 391 -1.10 -5.84 24.64
CA GLU A 391 -0.71 -6.75 23.57
C GLU A 391 0.17 -6.04 22.52
N HIS A 392 -0.24 -4.84 22.11
CA HIS A 392 0.36 -4.10 21.01
C HIS A 392 0.67 -2.64 21.39
N PRO A 393 1.75 -2.39 22.17
CA PRO A 393 2.12 -1.03 22.58
C PRO A 393 2.53 -0.12 21.42
N GLU A 394 2.87 -0.68 20.26
CA GLU A 394 3.21 0.04 19.03
C GLU A 394 2.00 0.61 18.29
N VAL A 395 0.78 0.14 18.60
CA VAL A 395 -0.42 0.53 17.89
C VAL A 395 -0.83 1.95 18.26
N LYS A 396 -1.11 2.75 17.23
CA LYS A 396 -1.68 4.08 17.40
C LYS A 396 -3.19 3.96 17.51
N PHE A 397 -3.74 4.51 18.59
CA PHE A 397 -5.17 4.45 18.86
C PHE A 397 -6.01 5.06 17.72
N GLU A 398 -5.50 6.10 17.06
CA GLU A 398 -6.16 6.77 15.95
C GLU A 398 -6.40 5.83 14.74
N ASP A 399 -5.51 4.86 14.53
CA ASP A 399 -5.64 3.88 13.45
C ASP A 399 -6.74 2.85 13.75
N LEU A 400 -7.00 2.56 15.03
CA LEU A 400 -8.07 1.68 15.49
C LEU A 400 -9.44 2.35 15.53
N ALA A 401 -9.47 3.67 15.71
CA ALA A 401 -10.69 4.47 15.91
C ALA A 401 -11.37 4.92 14.61
N ILE A 402 -10.92 4.42 13.45
CA ILE A 402 -11.50 4.76 12.14
C ILE A 402 -12.94 4.20 12.07
N ARG A 403 -13.87 4.96 11.47
CA ARG A 403 -15.27 4.51 11.31
C ARG A 403 -15.39 3.49 10.17
N PHE A 404 -16.23 2.48 10.34
CA PHE A 404 -16.46 1.43 9.33
C PHE A 404 -17.94 1.21 9.04
N MET A 405 -18.29 1.03 7.77
CA MET A 405 -19.61 0.56 7.33
C MET A 405 -19.78 -0.96 7.48
N ASP A 406 -18.68 -1.72 7.48
CA ASP A 406 -18.63 -3.17 7.67
C ASP A 406 -17.36 -3.44 8.50
N ILE A 407 -17.48 -4.18 9.61
CA ILE A 407 -16.35 -4.53 10.49
C ILE A 407 -15.19 -5.17 9.70
N ARG A 408 -15.46 -5.80 8.54
CA ARG A 408 -14.45 -6.41 7.66
C ARG A 408 -13.79 -5.46 6.66
N LYS A 409 -14.46 -4.38 6.24
CA LYS A 409 -13.98 -3.52 5.14
C LYS A 409 -13.17 -2.37 5.71
N ARG A 410 -11.99 -2.71 6.23
CA ARG A 410 -11.06 -1.77 6.84
C ARG A 410 -9.84 -1.57 5.96
N VAL A 411 -9.34 -0.33 5.94
CA VAL A 411 -8.02 -0.01 5.39
C VAL A 411 -6.92 -0.53 6.34
N TYR A 412 -7.19 -0.55 7.65
CA TYR A 412 -6.31 -1.06 8.70
C TYR A 412 -6.85 -2.36 9.30
N ARG A 413 -6.03 -3.41 9.36
CA ARG A 413 -6.41 -4.69 10.00
C ARG A 413 -6.12 -4.61 11.49
N PHE A 414 -7.09 -5.02 12.31
CA PHE A 414 -6.90 -5.13 13.75
C PHE A 414 -5.80 -6.17 14.05
N PRO A 415 -4.90 -5.91 15.01
CA PRO A 415 -3.86 -6.88 15.36
C PRO A 415 -4.46 -8.11 16.01
N ARG A 416 -3.74 -9.24 15.95
CA ARG A 416 -4.19 -10.49 16.58
C ARG A 416 -4.06 -10.38 18.09
N MET A 417 -5.14 -10.62 18.81
CA MET A 417 -5.18 -10.54 20.27
C MET A 417 -4.95 -11.91 20.93
N GLY A 418 -4.65 -11.92 22.23
CA GLY A 418 -4.56 -13.14 23.03
C GLY A 418 -3.19 -13.80 23.11
N ASP A 419 -2.14 -13.16 22.56
CA ASP A 419 -0.78 -13.73 22.57
C ASP A 419 -0.09 -13.57 23.94
N LYS A 420 -0.28 -12.44 24.64
CA LYS A 420 0.28 -12.21 25.98
C LYS A 420 -0.71 -12.56 27.08
N ALA A 421 -1.97 -12.14 26.96
CA ALA A 421 -3.00 -12.35 27.98
C ALA A 421 -4.35 -12.73 27.37
N MET A 422 -5.10 -13.56 28.08
CA MET A 422 -6.52 -13.78 27.77
C MET A 422 -7.41 -12.73 28.45
N MET A 423 -8.58 -12.45 27.88
CA MET A 423 -9.59 -11.54 28.43
C MET A 423 -10.76 -12.32 29.04
N VAL A 424 -11.05 -12.07 30.31
CA VAL A 424 -12.22 -12.59 31.03
C VAL A 424 -13.12 -11.42 31.42
N ALA A 425 -14.41 -11.51 31.11
CA ALA A 425 -15.39 -10.49 31.46
C ALA A 425 -16.43 -11.02 32.47
N ILE A 426 -16.61 -10.29 33.57
CA ILE A 426 -17.48 -10.63 34.69
C ILE A 426 -18.47 -9.46 34.90
N PRO A 427 -19.65 -9.50 34.26
CA PRO A 427 -20.61 -8.42 34.38
C PRO A 427 -21.18 -8.35 35.80
N THR A 428 -21.28 -7.14 36.35
CA THR A 428 -21.98 -6.85 37.62
C THR A 428 -23.29 -6.10 37.41
N THR A 429 -23.67 -5.86 36.15
CA THR A 429 -24.94 -5.27 35.75
C THR A 429 -25.62 -6.13 34.70
N SER A 430 -26.95 -6.08 34.63
CA SER A 430 -27.76 -6.81 33.65
C SER A 430 -28.20 -5.91 32.49
N GLY A 431 -27.26 -5.40 31.68
CA GLY A 431 -27.58 -4.44 30.61
C GLY A 431 -26.75 -4.53 29.34
N THR A 432 -25.46 -4.21 29.42
CA THR A 432 -24.67 -3.86 28.21
C THR A 432 -24.31 -5.06 27.34
N GLY A 433 -24.26 -6.28 27.90
CA GLY A 433 -23.80 -7.48 27.20
C GLY A 433 -22.33 -7.39 26.75
N SER A 434 -21.55 -6.43 27.25
CA SER A 434 -20.17 -6.20 26.78
C SER A 434 -19.28 -7.43 26.96
N GLU A 435 -19.61 -8.31 27.91
CA GLU A 435 -18.92 -9.57 28.14
C GLU A 435 -18.94 -10.55 26.96
N VAL A 436 -19.87 -10.39 26.00
CA VAL A 436 -19.96 -11.23 24.79
C VAL A 436 -19.76 -10.47 23.48
N THR A 437 -19.50 -9.15 23.54
CA THR A 437 -19.48 -8.32 22.32
C THR A 437 -18.07 -7.95 21.85
N PRO A 438 -17.90 -7.71 20.53
CA PRO A 438 -16.68 -7.15 19.96
C PRO A 438 -16.53 -5.63 20.16
N PHE A 439 -17.39 -4.99 20.97
CA PHE A 439 -17.45 -3.53 21.08
C PHE A 439 -16.73 -3.02 22.33
N ALA A 440 -16.11 -1.85 22.19
CA ALA A 440 -15.62 -1.05 23.30
C ALA A 440 -15.75 0.43 22.96
N VAL A 441 -16.25 1.25 23.88
CA VAL A 441 -16.31 2.71 23.71
C VAL A 441 -15.32 3.37 24.65
N ILE A 442 -14.55 4.33 24.14
CA ILE A 442 -13.62 5.12 24.97
C ILE A 442 -13.67 6.60 24.60
N THR A 443 -13.50 7.46 25.59
CA THR A 443 -13.55 8.91 25.44
C THR A 443 -12.15 9.49 25.34
N ASP A 444 -11.89 10.32 24.32
CA ASP A 444 -10.70 11.16 24.27
C ASP A 444 -10.98 12.48 24.97
N GLU A 445 -10.44 12.61 26.18
CA GLU A 445 -10.59 13.81 27.02
C GLU A 445 -10.07 15.09 26.35
N LYS A 446 -9.08 14.99 25.44
CA LYS A 446 -8.50 16.18 24.80
C LYS A 446 -9.47 16.82 23.81
N ASN A 447 -10.25 16.01 23.12
CA ASN A 447 -11.16 16.43 22.06
C ASN A 447 -12.64 16.31 22.46
N GLY A 448 -12.94 15.71 23.62
CA GLY A 448 -14.30 15.41 24.09
C GLY A 448 -15.05 14.40 23.21
N MET A 449 -14.34 13.67 22.33
CA MET A 449 -14.94 12.73 21.38
C MET A 449 -14.99 11.31 21.95
N LYS A 450 -16.14 10.63 21.78
CA LYS A 450 -16.27 9.19 22.03
C LYS A 450 -15.93 8.39 20.78
N TYR A 451 -15.03 7.44 20.91
CA TYR A 451 -14.58 6.56 19.84
C TYR A 451 -15.11 5.14 20.07
N PRO A 452 -16.00 4.63 19.20
CA PRO A 452 -16.40 3.24 19.23
C PRO A 452 -15.36 2.39 18.50
N LEU A 453 -14.83 1.38 19.18
CA LEU A 453 -14.04 0.31 18.61
C LEU A 453 -14.92 -0.92 18.49
N ALA A 454 -14.77 -1.63 17.38
CA ALA A 454 -15.58 -2.80 17.06
C ALA A 454 -14.73 -3.84 16.35
N ASP A 455 -14.22 -4.85 17.03
CA ASP A 455 -13.51 -5.95 16.35
C ASP A 455 -13.68 -7.25 17.11
N TYR A 456 -13.78 -8.38 16.42
CA TYR A 456 -13.97 -9.67 17.07
C TYR A 456 -12.75 -10.14 17.85
N GLU A 457 -11.59 -9.54 17.59
CA GLU A 457 -10.40 -9.69 18.44
C GLU A 457 -10.59 -9.07 19.83
N LEU A 458 -11.61 -8.20 20.03
CA LEU A 458 -11.99 -7.63 21.33
C LEU A 458 -13.04 -8.46 22.08
N THR A 459 -13.61 -9.48 21.44
CA THR A 459 -14.57 -10.36 22.12
C THR A 459 -13.82 -11.11 23.24
N PRO A 460 -14.29 -11.06 24.49
CA PRO A 460 -13.63 -11.78 25.58
C PRO A 460 -13.49 -13.28 25.28
N ASP A 461 -12.42 -13.89 25.77
CA ASP A 461 -12.21 -15.34 25.65
C ASP A 461 -13.18 -16.11 26.54
N MET A 462 -13.54 -15.52 27.69
CA MET A 462 -14.45 -16.09 28.68
C MET A 462 -15.39 -15.02 29.26
N ALA A 463 -16.67 -15.34 29.36
CA ALA A 463 -17.66 -14.57 30.11
C ALA A 463 -18.14 -15.36 31.35
N ILE A 464 -18.19 -14.72 32.52
CA ILE A 464 -18.67 -15.32 33.77
C ILE A 464 -19.86 -14.52 34.29
N VAL A 465 -21.07 -14.98 33.98
CA VAL A 465 -22.35 -14.34 34.31
C VAL A 465 -22.89 -14.89 35.63
N ASP A 466 -22.33 -14.37 36.73
CA ASP A 466 -22.78 -14.71 38.09
C ASP A 466 -23.83 -13.70 38.60
N ALA A 467 -25.07 -14.17 38.71
CA ALA A 467 -26.19 -13.35 39.18
C ALA A 467 -26.06 -12.90 40.66
N GLU A 468 -25.21 -13.55 41.46
CA GLU A 468 -24.92 -13.14 42.84
C GLU A 468 -24.36 -11.72 42.89
N LEU A 469 -23.52 -11.36 41.92
CA LEU A 469 -22.90 -10.04 41.81
C LEU A 469 -23.90 -8.93 41.47
N MET A 470 -25.12 -9.29 41.05
CA MET A 470 -26.15 -8.36 40.60
C MET A 470 -27.28 -8.15 41.63
N ILE A 471 -27.30 -8.93 42.73
CA ILE A 471 -28.37 -8.89 43.75
C ILE A 471 -28.55 -7.48 44.33
N LYS A 472 -27.44 -6.80 44.64
CA LYS A 472 -27.42 -5.51 45.32
C LYS A 472 -27.59 -4.30 44.39
N MET A 473 -27.82 -4.50 43.09
CA MET A 473 -27.98 -3.37 42.16
C MET A 473 -29.15 -2.45 42.58
N PRO A 474 -28.94 -1.12 42.63
CA PRO A 474 -30.02 -0.17 42.93
C PRO A 474 -31.18 -0.25 41.94
N LYS A 475 -32.37 0.20 42.36
CA LYS A 475 -33.58 0.22 41.51
C LYS A 475 -33.38 1.02 40.22
N GLY A 476 -32.77 2.20 40.32
CA GLY A 476 -32.49 3.06 39.16
C GLY A 476 -31.61 2.37 38.12
N LEU A 477 -30.50 1.76 38.56
CA LEU A 477 -29.59 1.01 37.69
C LEU A 477 -30.28 -0.23 37.10
N THR A 478 -31.08 -0.94 37.90
CA THR A 478 -31.84 -2.13 37.44
C THR A 478 -32.82 -1.77 36.31
N ALA A 479 -33.53 -0.66 36.43
CA ALA A 479 -34.43 -0.19 35.38
C ALA A 479 -33.66 0.22 34.12
N ALA A 480 -32.62 1.06 34.26
CA ALA A 480 -31.85 1.54 33.12
C ALA A 480 -31.19 0.40 32.33
N SER A 481 -30.48 -0.50 33.03
CA SER A 481 -29.82 -1.66 32.40
C SER A 481 -30.80 -2.66 31.80
N GLY A 482 -31.95 -2.92 32.45
CA GLY A 482 -32.95 -3.81 31.87
C GLY A 482 -33.61 -3.26 30.60
N ILE A 483 -33.82 -1.93 30.52
CA ILE A 483 -34.31 -1.29 29.29
C ILE A 483 -33.22 -1.29 28.21
N ASP A 484 -31.96 -1.08 28.57
CA ASP A 484 -30.81 -1.17 27.65
C ASP A 484 -30.75 -2.56 26.97
N ALA A 485 -30.84 -3.64 27.75
CA ALA A 485 -30.91 -5.00 27.24
C ALA A 485 -32.12 -5.23 26.31
N LEU A 486 -33.28 -4.63 26.61
CA LEU A 486 -34.45 -4.70 25.72
C LEU A 486 -34.23 -3.98 24.40
N VAL A 487 -33.62 -2.79 24.42
CA VAL A 487 -33.30 -2.04 23.20
C VAL A 487 -32.34 -2.86 22.33
N HIS A 488 -31.28 -3.42 22.91
CA HIS A 488 -30.36 -4.31 22.18
C HIS A 488 -31.09 -5.49 21.53
N ALA A 489 -31.97 -6.16 22.25
CA ALA A 489 -32.75 -7.28 21.72
C ALA A 489 -33.66 -6.85 20.55
N LEU A 490 -34.36 -5.72 20.69
CA LEU A 490 -35.25 -5.22 19.63
C LEU A 490 -34.47 -4.80 18.38
N GLU A 491 -33.40 -4.03 18.53
CA GLU A 491 -32.57 -3.57 17.41
C GLU A 491 -31.85 -4.74 16.71
N ALA A 492 -31.37 -5.74 17.47
CA ALA A 492 -30.77 -6.94 16.90
C ALA A 492 -31.79 -7.73 16.04
N TYR A 493 -33.05 -7.81 16.47
CA TYR A 493 -34.10 -8.54 15.76
C TYR A 493 -34.56 -7.86 14.47
N VAL A 494 -34.60 -6.53 14.44
CA VAL A 494 -35.02 -5.75 13.25
C VAL A 494 -33.85 -5.29 12.37
N SER A 495 -32.62 -5.66 12.74
CA SER A 495 -31.41 -5.32 12.00
C SER A 495 -31.43 -5.89 10.59
N VAL A 496 -30.85 -5.15 9.64
CA VAL A 496 -30.56 -5.66 8.28
C VAL A 496 -29.53 -6.80 8.27
N LEU A 497 -28.89 -7.06 9.42
CA LEU A 497 -27.95 -8.17 9.66
C LEU A 497 -28.55 -9.28 10.54
N ALA A 498 -29.86 -9.24 10.82
CA ALA A 498 -30.55 -10.28 11.56
C ALA A 498 -30.46 -11.64 10.84
N SER A 499 -30.40 -12.73 11.62
CA SER A 499 -30.26 -14.08 11.07
C SER A 499 -30.98 -15.11 11.93
N GLU A 500 -31.18 -16.30 11.39
CA GLU A 500 -31.75 -17.45 12.10
C GLU A 500 -30.94 -17.83 13.35
N TYR A 501 -29.64 -17.51 13.39
CA TYR A 501 -28.77 -17.76 14.54
C TYR A 501 -28.94 -16.75 15.68
N THR A 502 -29.40 -15.53 15.40
CA THR A 502 -29.51 -14.45 16.39
C THR A 502 -30.95 -14.16 16.80
N ASN A 503 -31.92 -14.39 15.91
CA ASN A 503 -33.34 -14.07 16.13
C ASN A 503 -33.93 -14.78 17.35
N GLY A 504 -33.58 -16.05 17.56
CA GLY A 504 -34.04 -16.80 18.74
C GLY A 504 -33.53 -16.21 20.06
N LEU A 505 -32.28 -15.75 20.08
CA LEU A 505 -31.65 -15.14 21.26
C LEU A 505 -32.30 -13.78 21.58
N ALA A 506 -32.49 -12.94 20.56
CA ALA A 506 -33.13 -11.63 20.70
C ALA A 506 -34.58 -11.75 21.24
N LEU A 507 -35.36 -12.69 20.71
CA LEU A 507 -36.73 -12.92 21.18
C LEU A 507 -36.77 -13.45 22.63
N GLU A 508 -35.86 -14.36 23.00
CA GLU A 508 -35.80 -14.89 24.36
C GLU A 508 -35.35 -13.82 25.36
N ALA A 509 -34.35 -13.00 25.02
CA ALA A 509 -33.92 -11.85 25.81
C ALA A 509 -35.10 -10.90 26.08
N ALA A 510 -35.80 -10.45 25.03
CA ALA A 510 -36.98 -9.59 25.18
C ALA A 510 -38.06 -10.23 26.06
N ARG A 511 -38.37 -11.52 25.86
CA ARG A 511 -39.34 -12.28 26.67
C ARG A 511 -38.95 -12.32 28.14
N LEU A 512 -37.66 -12.51 28.44
CA LEU A 512 -37.14 -12.51 29.80
C LEU A 512 -37.23 -11.12 30.43
N VAL A 513 -36.84 -10.06 29.72
CA VAL A 513 -36.93 -8.68 30.21
C VAL A 513 -38.38 -8.33 30.57
N PHE A 514 -39.34 -8.53 29.67
CA PHE A 514 -40.76 -8.23 29.94
C PHE A 514 -41.29 -8.98 31.16
N LYS A 515 -40.86 -10.23 31.37
CA LYS A 515 -41.34 -11.07 32.46
C LYS A 515 -40.69 -10.74 33.81
N TYR A 516 -39.39 -10.47 33.82
CA TYR A 516 -38.58 -10.46 35.05
C TYR A 516 -38.06 -9.07 35.45
N LEU A 517 -37.98 -8.09 34.55
CA LEU A 517 -37.53 -6.73 34.90
C LEU A 517 -38.41 -6.07 35.98
N PRO A 518 -39.76 -6.12 35.93
CA PRO A 518 -40.59 -5.55 36.99
C PRO A 518 -40.36 -6.22 38.35
N GLN A 519 -40.10 -7.54 38.36
CA GLN A 519 -39.82 -8.30 39.58
C GLN A 519 -38.43 -7.95 40.12
N ALA A 520 -37.42 -7.87 39.25
CA ALA A 520 -36.06 -7.48 39.64
C ALA A 520 -36.02 -6.04 40.16
N TYR A 521 -36.81 -5.13 39.60
CA TYR A 521 -36.92 -3.74 40.06
C TYR A 521 -37.56 -3.63 41.45
N ASN A 522 -38.65 -4.38 41.69
CA ASN A 522 -39.40 -4.28 42.95
C ASN A 522 -38.78 -5.11 44.09
N GLU A 523 -38.26 -6.30 43.77
CA GLU A 523 -37.88 -7.34 44.73
C GLU A 523 -36.45 -7.85 44.52
N GLY A 524 -35.62 -7.19 43.71
CA GLY A 524 -34.34 -7.73 43.23
C GLY A 524 -33.30 -8.08 44.31
N THR A 525 -33.44 -7.58 45.54
CA THR A 525 -32.57 -7.95 46.66
C THR A 525 -32.90 -9.30 47.28
N VAL A 526 -34.11 -9.82 47.04
CA VAL A 526 -34.61 -11.10 47.60
C VAL A 526 -35.06 -12.09 46.52
N ASN A 527 -35.40 -11.60 45.33
CA ASN A 527 -35.88 -12.40 44.20
C ASN A 527 -34.72 -12.78 43.28
N VAL A 528 -33.94 -13.78 43.71
CA VAL A 528 -32.75 -14.30 43.00
C VAL A 528 -33.10 -14.73 41.57
N LYS A 529 -34.26 -15.36 41.39
CA LYS A 529 -34.72 -15.82 40.06
C LYS A 529 -34.90 -14.66 39.09
N ALA A 530 -35.49 -13.55 39.53
CA ALA A 530 -35.66 -12.38 38.67
C ALA A 530 -34.31 -11.78 38.26
N ARG A 531 -33.35 -11.71 39.19
CA ARG A 531 -31.97 -11.24 38.91
C ARG A 531 -31.24 -12.14 37.93
N GLU A 532 -31.26 -13.44 38.16
CA GLU A 532 -30.63 -14.41 37.28
C GLU A 532 -31.23 -14.37 35.88
N LYS A 533 -32.55 -14.23 35.76
CA LYS A 533 -33.20 -14.10 34.46
C LYS A 533 -32.92 -12.78 33.75
N MET A 534 -32.69 -11.70 34.48
CA MET A 534 -32.22 -10.45 33.88
C MET A 534 -30.77 -10.55 33.40
N ALA A 535 -29.89 -11.22 34.16
CA ALA A 535 -28.51 -11.46 33.75
C ALA A 535 -28.45 -12.26 32.43
N HIS A 536 -29.25 -13.32 32.31
CA HIS A 536 -29.37 -14.09 31.06
C HIS A 536 -30.08 -13.34 29.91
N ALA A 537 -30.81 -12.26 30.21
CA ALA A 537 -31.47 -11.48 29.18
C ALA A 537 -30.52 -10.43 28.59
N SER A 538 -29.54 -9.97 29.36
CA SER A 538 -28.56 -8.98 28.92
C SER A 538 -27.35 -9.59 28.20
N THR A 539 -26.94 -10.79 28.62
CA THR A 539 -25.90 -11.58 27.95
C THR A 539 -26.49 -12.29 26.75
#